data_AF-A0A7X6X7Y7-F1
#
_entry.id   AF-A0A7X6X7Y7-F1
#
_cell.length_a   1.000
_cell.length_b   1.000
_cell.length_c   1.000
_cell.angle_alpha   90.00
_cell.angle_beta   90.00
_cell.angle_gamma   90.00
#
_symmetry.space_group_name_H-M   'P 1'
#
loop_
_entity.id
_entity.type
_entity.pdbx_description
1 polymer ?
#
loop_
_entity_poly.entity_id
_entity_poly.type
_entity_poly.pdbx_seq_one_letter_code
_entity_poly.pdbx_strand_id
1 'polypeptide(L)'
;MDNVIVERDDTVVTSFPRVSSHYVNPLAYSKAYLDRQSSVLQPNYIVVDTETTGLEPSVDRIIEIGAIKYQNHVEVARFHEYVNPGIHIPGFITSINGIDDDMVKHARTIDQVLDDFNTWSENLLLVGHNIAFDIKMIVAEGARVEASITTNKVIDTLYLAKKLFKKEEIGNHKLSTIKNYLGMSQLSHRAMDDVEVTAVVYQIYCEKYGKRKSTQTK
;
A
#
# COMPACT_ATOMS: atom_id res chain seq x y z
N MET A 1 -47.93 4.72 -10.25
CA MET A 1 -47.07 5.71 -10.91
C MET A 1 -45.73 5.61 -10.22
N ASP A 2 -44.79 5.12 -11.00
CA ASP A 2 -43.56 4.46 -10.59
C ASP A 2 -42.55 5.46 -10.04
N ASN A 3 -41.94 5.13 -8.89
CA ASN A 3 -40.70 5.79 -8.48
C ASN A 3 -39.56 4.81 -8.73
N VAL A 4 -38.80 5.16 -9.76
CA VAL A 4 -37.58 4.53 -10.24
C VAL A 4 -36.57 4.41 -9.09
N ILE A 5 -36.09 3.19 -8.86
CA ILE A 5 -34.90 2.93 -8.05
C ILE A 5 -33.70 3.35 -8.90
N VAL A 6 -33.02 4.43 -8.52
CA VAL A 6 -31.72 4.81 -9.07
C VAL A 6 -30.67 4.16 -8.18
N GLU A 7 -29.96 3.18 -8.72
CA GLU A 7 -28.75 2.61 -8.13
C GLU A 7 -27.74 3.74 -7.87
N ARG A 8 -27.24 3.83 -6.64
CA ARG A 8 -26.25 4.85 -6.25
C ARG A 8 -24.86 4.22 -6.32
N ASP A 9 -23.96 4.87 -7.05
CA ASP A 9 -22.52 4.63 -7.02
C ASP A 9 -21.99 4.63 -5.58
N ASP A 10 -21.33 3.53 -5.19
CA ASP A 10 -20.75 3.30 -3.86
C ASP A 10 -19.43 4.09 -3.62
N THR A 11 -19.30 5.31 -4.16
CA THR A 11 -18.14 6.17 -3.90
C THR A 11 -18.28 6.85 -2.53
N VAL A 12 -17.78 6.20 -1.48
CA VAL A 12 -17.66 6.83 -0.15
C VAL A 12 -16.46 7.78 -0.15
N VAL A 13 -16.68 9.03 -0.54
CA VAL A 13 -15.71 10.11 -0.32
C VAL A 13 -15.57 10.32 1.18
N THR A 14 -14.50 9.82 1.79
CA THR A 14 -14.20 10.13 3.19
C THR A 14 -13.60 11.52 3.25
N SER A 15 -14.43 12.55 3.44
CA SER A 15 -13.96 13.86 3.86
C SER A 15 -13.39 13.76 5.27
N PHE A 16 -12.09 13.95 5.43
CA PHE A 16 -11.51 14.10 6.76
C PHE A 16 -11.95 15.44 7.35
N PRO A 17 -12.35 15.52 8.62
CA PRO A 17 -12.65 16.80 9.25
C PRO A 17 -11.42 17.70 9.16
N ARG A 18 -11.62 18.99 8.85
CA ARG A 18 -10.57 20.02 8.95
C ARG A 18 -9.97 19.94 10.35
N VAL A 19 -8.71 19.54 10.45
CA VAL A 19 -7.96 19.63 11.71
C VAL A 19 -6.95 20.74 11.52
N SER A 20 -7.18 21.87 12.21
CA SER A 20 -6.16 22.89 12.38
C SER A 20 -4.89 22.22 12.94
N SER A 21 -3.79 22.49 12.27
CA SER A 21 -2.44 21.99 12.49
C SER A 21 -2.12 21.37 13.87
N HIS A 22 -1.42 20.22 13.80
CA HIS A 22 -0.57 19.58 14.81
C HIS A 22 -1.07 18.33 15.55
N TYR A 23 -2.31 17.85 15.37
CA TYR A 23 -2.66 16.54 15.93
C TYR A 23 -3.81 15.87 15.19
N VAL A 24 -3.51 14.81 14.42
CA VAL A 24 -4.52 13.93 13.84
C VAL A 24 -4.56 12.65 14.68
N ASN A 25 -5.74 12.31 15.18
CA ASN A 25 -5.94 11.21 16.13
C ASN A 25 -5.49 9.86 15.52
N PRO A 26 -4.55 9.13 16.15
CA PRO A 26 -4.11 7.81 15.67
C PRO A 26 -5.23 6.77 15.47
N LEU A 27 -6.34 6.90 16.21
CA LEU A 27 -7.54 6.07 16.04
C LEU A 27 -8.22 6.30 14.68
N ALA A 28 -8.11 7.51 14.12
CA ALA A 28 -8.68 7.82 12.81
C ALA A 28 -7.96 7.03 11.70
N TYR A 29 -6.63 6.88 11.79
CA TYR A 29 -5.85 6.09 10.83
C TYR A 29 -6.17 4.59 10.93
N SER A 30 -6.34 4.08 12.15
CA SER A 30 -6.72 2.69 12.39
C SER A 30 -8.11 2.37 11.82
N LYS A 31 -9.10 3.24 12.06
CA LYS A 31 -10.44 3.10 11.48
C LYS A 31 -10.41 3.18 9.95
N ALA A 32 -9.64 4.13 9.41
CA ALA A 32 -9.46 4.28 7.97
C ALA A 32 -8.91 3.00 7.31
N TYR A 33 -7.95 2.33 7.95
CA TYR A 33 -7.46 1.03 7.47
C TYR A 33 -8.53 -0.07 7.54
N LEU A 34 -9.21 -0.22 8.68
CA LEU A 34 -10.21 -1.29 8.88
C LEU A 34 -11.38 -1.19 7.89
N ASP A 35 -11.88 0.03 7.62
CA ASP A 35 -12.98 0.26 6.67
C ASP A 35 -12.58 -0.09 5.21
N ARG A 36 -11.28 -0.12 4.92
CA ARG A 36 -10.73 -0.42 3.59
C ARG A 36 -10.48 -1.91 3.38
N GLN A 37 -10.44 -2.76 4.40
CA GLN A 37 -10.12 -4.18 4.20
C GLN A 37 -11.11 -4.85 3.26
N SER A 38 -10.58 -5.59 2.29
CA SER A 38 -11.35 -6.44 1.39
C SER A 38 -10.96 -7.90 1.55
N SER A 39 -11.94 -8.78 1.45
CA SER A 39 -11.73 -10.23 1.27
C SER A 39 -11.91 -10.67 -0.18
N VAL A 40 -12.33 -9.75 -1.06
CA VAL A 40 -12.58 -10.00 -2.47
C VAL A 40 -11.27 -9.82 -3.24
N LEU A 41 -10.77 -10.90 -3.80
CA LEU A 41 -9.60 -10.91 -4.68
C LEU A 41 -9.97 -10.27 -6.03
N GLN A 42 -9.06 -9.47 -6.58
CA GLN A 42 -9.28 -8.76 -7.84
C GLN A 42 -8.08 -9.00 -8.78
N PRO A 43 -8.34 -9.14 -10.09
CA PRO A 43 -7.28 -9.32 -11.08
C PRO A 43 -6.58 -8.00 -11.44
N ASN A 44 -7.21 -6.86 -11.15
CA ASN A 44 -6.67 -5.51 -11.33
C ASN A 44 -6.41 -4.89 -9.96
N TYR A 45 -5.17 -4.49 -9.69
CA TYR A 45 -4.73 -4.02 -8.38
C TYR A 45 -3.42 -3.26 -8.51
N ILE A 46 -3.05 -2.59 -7.43
CA ILE A 46 -1.76 -1.93 -7.27
C ILE A 46 -1.09 -2.52 -6.06
N VAL A 47 0.16 -2.93 -6.22
CA VAL A 47 1.00 -3.28 -5.09
C VAL A 47 1.75 -2.03 -4.66
N VAL A 48 1.80 -1.75 -3.36
CA VAL A 48 2.42 -0.53 -2.81
C VAL A 48 3.24 -0.87 -1.57
N ASP A 49 4.33 -0.14 -1.40
CA ASP A 49 5.22 -0.15 -0.24
C ASP A 49 5.79 1.26 -0.02
N THR A 50 6.06 1.63 1.23
CA THR A 50 6.56 2.96 1.60
C THR A 50 7.76 2.89 2.54
N GLU A 51 8.74 3.76 2.30
CA GLU A 51 9.84 4.03 3.24
C GLU A 51 9.59 5.35 3.96
N THR A 52 10.02 5.42 5.22
CA THR A 52 9.66 6.53 6.11
C THR A 52 10.81 6.94 7.02
N THR A 53 10.72 8.13 7.61
CA THR A 53 11.68 8.64 8.62
C THR A 53 11.54 7.98 9.99
N GLY A 54 10.65 7.00 10.14
CA GLY A 54 10.29 6.36 11.41
C GLY A 54 8.92 5.67 11.34
N LEU A 55 8.40 5.24 12.48
CA LEU A 55 7.22 4.36 12.54
C LEU A 55 5.93 5.04 13.00
N GLU A 56 5.99 6.30 13.41
CA GLU A 56 4.88 7.02 14.04
C GLU A 56 4.24 8.00 13.05
N PRO A 57 3.05 7.69 12.49
CA PRO A 57 2.43 8.51 11.46
C PRO A 57 2.11 9.93 11.90
N SER A 58 2.03 10.24 13.19
CA SER A 58 1.83 11.63 13.64
C SER A 58 3.06 12.53 13.43
N VAL A 59 4.27 11.99 13.54
CA VAL A 59 5.52 12.79 13.52
C VAL A 59 6.48 12.42 12.40
N ASP A 60 6.44 11.19 11.90
CA ASP A 60 7.30 10.71 10.83
C ASP A 60 6.73 11.05 9.45
N ARG A 61 7.59 10.97 8.43
CA ARG A 61 7.28 11.33 7.05
C ARG A 61 7.63 10.21 6.09
N ILE A 62 6.91 10.16 4.96
CA ILE A 62 7.27 9.31 3.83
C ILE A 62 8.48 9.90 3.11
N ILE A 63 9.43 9.05 2.74
CA ILE A 63 10.64 9.40 1.97
C ILE A 63 10.75 8.63 0.64
N GLU A 64 9.95 7.59 0.45
CA GLU A 64 9.83 6.86 -0.81
C GLU A 64 8.43 6.23 -0.94
N ILE A 65 7.90 6.22 -2.15
CA ILE A 65 6.70 5.43 -2.52
C ILE A 65 7.06 4.55 -3.71
N GLY A 66 7.01 3.23 -3.50
CA GLY A 66 7.15 2.23 -4.55
C GLY A 66 5.81 1.57 -4.84
N ALA A 67 5.40 1.50 -6.11
CA ALA A 67 4.20 0.81 -6.51
C ALA A 67 4.24 0.21 -7.92
N ILE A 68 3.50 -0.89 -8.12
CA ILE A 68 3.31 -1.54 -9.42
C ILE A 68 1.83 -1.77 -9.67
N LYS A 69 1.33 -1.30 -10.82
CA LYS A 69 -0.04 -1.50 -11.29
C LYS A 69 -0.12 -2.77 -12.12
N TYR A 70 -1.11 -3.60 -11.80
CA TYR A 70 -1.43 -4.83 -12.50
C TYR A 70 -2.83 -4.75 -13.11
N GLN A 71 -2.96 -5.22 -14.35
CA GLN A 71 -4.25 -5.50 -15.00
C GLN A 71 -4.26 -6.97 -15.42
N ASN A 72 -5.28 -7.72 -15.01
CA ASN A 72 -5.37 -9.17 -15.23
C ASN A 72 -4.12 -9.93 -14.74
N HIS A 73 -3.58 -9.55 -13.59
CA HIS A 73 -2.32 -10.05 -13.02
C HIS A 73 -1.07 -9.81 -13.88
N VAL A 74 -1.17 -9.00 -14.94
CA VAL A 74 -0.03 -8.57 -15.78
C VAL A 74 0.39 -7.17 -15.35
N GLU A 75 1.68 -6.98 -15.12
CA GLU A 75 2.24 -5.65 -14.83
C GLU A 75 2.00 -4.72 -16.04
N VAL A 76 1.43 -3.53 -15.79
CA VAL A 76 1.17 -2.54 -16.85
C VAL A 76 1.83 -1.19 -16.61
N ALA A 77 2.20 -0.87 -15.37
CA ALA A 77 2.89 0.37 -15.04
C ALA A 77 3.61 0.26 -13.69
N ARG A 78 4.66 1.06 -13.51
CA ARG A 78 5.34 1.29 -12.22
C ARG A 78 5.20 2.75 -11.82
N PHE A 79 5.17 3.00 -10.52
CA PHE A 79 5.26 4.32 -9.89
C PHE A 79 6.34 4.24 -8.82
N HIS A 80 7.37 5.07 -8.93
CA HIS A 80 8.47 5.10 -7.98
C HIS A 80 8.91 6.56 -7.82
N GLU A 81 8.82 7.07 -6.60
CA GLU A 81 9.15 8.46 -6.27
C GLU A 81 9.89 8.51 -4.93
N TYR A 82 11.02 9.20 -4.91
CA TYR A 82 11.57 9.73 -3.66
C TYR A 82 10.78 10.96 -3.24
N VAL A 83 10.64 11.15 -1.94
CA VAL A 83 9.87 12.25 -1.37
C VAL A 83 10.76 13.05 -0.45
N ASN A 84 10.78 14.37 -0.62
CA ASN A 84 11.39 15.27 0.35
C ASN A 84 10.49 15.38 1.59
N PRO A 85 10.92 14.87 2.76
CA PRO A 85 10.09 14.85 3.96
C PRO A 85 10.00 16.22 4.65
N GLY A 86 10.82 17.19 4.26
CA GLY A 86 10.93 18.49 4.93
C GLY A 86 11.46 18.43 6.37
N ILE A 87 11.96 17.26 6.81
CA ILE A 87 12.56 17.02 8.13
C ILE A 87 13.82 16.17 7.97
N HIS A 88 14.68 16.15 8.99
CA HIS A 88 15.89 15.32 9.00
C HIS A 88 15.56 13.83 9.07
N ILE A 89 16.22 13.01 8.24
CA ILE A 89 16.17 11.55 8.29
C ILE A 89 17.16 11.03 9.33
N PRO A 90 16.70 10.35 10.41
CA PRO A 90 17.61 9.82 11.42
C PRO A 90 18.58 8.79 10.82
N GLY A 91 19.87 8.85 11.19
CA GLY A 91 20.89 7.94 10.64
C GLY A 91 20.61 6.44 10.85
N PHE A 92 19.86 6.08 11.89
CA PHE A 92 19.38 4.70 12.07
C PHE A 92 18.41 4.26 10.96
N ILE A 93 17.53 5.14 10.50
CA ILE A 93 16.62 4.86 9.38
C ILE A 93 17.41 4.73 8.08
N THR A 94 18.33 5.66 7.83
CA THR A 94 19.27 5.55 6.70
C THR A 94 20.05 4.23 6.73
N SER A 95 20.41 3.71 7.91
CA SER A 95 21.09 2.40 8.00
C SER A 95 20.21 1.20 7.62
N ILE A 96 18.88 1.37 7.65
CA ILE A 96 17.90 0.33 7.30
C ILE A 96 17.59 0.36 5.81
N ASN A 97 17.17 1.52 5.29
CA ASN A 97 16.67 1.64 3.92
C ASN A 97 17.68 2.26 2.94
N GLY A 98 18.78 2.82 3.45
CA GLY A 98 19.83 3.42 2.63
C GLY A 98 19.48 4.79 2.07
N ILE A 99 18.38 5.41 2.52
CA ILE A 99 17.94 6.74 2.07
C ILE A 99 18.40 7.78 3.08
N ASP A 100 19.14 8.78 2.60
CA ASP A 100 19.62 9.91 3.40
C ASP A 100 19.05 11.26 2.93
N ASP A 101 19.32 12.31 3.71
CA ASP A 101 18.84 13.66 3.40
C ASP A 101 19.36 14.16 2.04
N ASP A 102 20.57 13.77 1.63
CA ASP A 102 21.18 14.22 0.38
C ASP A 102 20.48 13.62 -0.85
N MET A 103 19.96 12.40 -0.74
CA MET A 103 19.16 11.75 -1.78
C MET A 103 17.82 12.44 -2.01
N VAL A 104 17.17 12.94 -0.95
CA VAL A 104 15.78 13.43 -1.03
C VAL A 104 15.63 14.95 -0.93
N LYS A 105 16.68 15.71 -0.61
CA LYS A 105 16.60 17.19 -0.43
C LYS A 105 16.07 17.95 -1.66
N HIS A 106 16.22 17.39 -2.86
CA HIS A 106 15.73 17.98 -4.11
C HIS A 106 14.58 17.17 -4.73
N ALA A 107 14.11 16.13 -4.04
CA ALA A 107 12.94 15.38 -4.45
C ALA A 107 11.66 16.21 -4.29
N ARG A 108 10.59 15.73 -4.90
CA ARG A 108 9.27 16.35 -4.83
C ARG A 108 8.71 16.29 -3.41
N THR A 109 7.84 17.23 -3.07
CA THR A 109 7.11 17.20 -1.81
C THR A 109 5.92 16.26 -1.87
N ILE A 110 5.44 15.83 -0.71
CA ILE A 110 4.41 14.78 -0.62
C ILE A 110 3.06 15.18 -1.23
N ASP A 111 2.69 16.46 -1.22
CA ASP A 111 1.50 16.98 -1.90
C ASP A 111 1.54 16.68 -3.39
N GLN A 112 2.67 16.98 -4.04
CA GLN A 112 2.85 16.72 -5.46
C GLN A 112 2.80 15.22 -5.74
N VAL A 113 3.49 14.41 -4.94
CA VAL A 113 3.59 12.96 -5.17
C VAL A 113 2.25 12.27 -4.93
N LEU A 114 1.49 12.66 -3.91
CA LEU A 114 0.17 12.08 -3.63
C LEU A 114 -0.86 12.43 -4.70
N ASP A 115 -0.85 13.64 -5.25
CA ASP A 115 -1.76 14.02 -6.34
C ASP A 115 -1.54 13.15 -7.59
N ASP A 116 -0.28 12.94 -7.96
CA ASP A 116 0.09 12.06 -9.07
C ASP A 116 -0.24 10.59 -8.76
N PHE A 117 0.07 10.13 -7.54
CA PHE A 117 -0.23 8.75 -7.13
C PHE A 117 -1.74 8.47 -7.14
N ASN A 118 -2.55 9.40 -6.64
CA ASN A 118 -4.01 9.28 -6.65
C ASN A 118 -4.55 9.15 -8.09
N THR A 119 -4.09 10.03 -8.98
CA THR A 119 -4.46 10.02 -10.41
C THR A 119 -4.00 8.73 -11.09
N TRP A 120 -2.75 8.34 -10.86
CA TRP A 120 -2.15 7.13 -11.41
C TRP A 120 -2.82 5.88 -10.86
N SER A 121 -3.31 5.87 -9.62
CA SER A 121 -3.83 4.65 -8.99
C SER A 121 -5.21 4.23 -9.48
N GLU A 122 -5.96 5.13 -10.11
CA GLU A 122 -7.30 4.87 -10.68
C GLU A 122 -8.27 4.19 -9.70
N ASN A 123 -8.13 4.46 -8.39
CA ASN A 123 -8.92 3.86 -7.31
C ASN A 123 -8.89 2.31 -7.25
N LEU A 124 -7.87 1.68 -7.83
CA LEU A 124 -7.71 0.22 -7.82
C LEU A 124 -7.46 -0.32 -6.41
N LEU A 125 -7.74 -1.61 -6.20
CA LEU A 125 -7.39 -2.32 -4.97
C LEU A 125 -5.90 -2.15 -4.66
N LEU A 126 -5.56 -1.68 -3.45
CA LEU A 126 -4.19 -1.69 -2.95
C LEU A 126 -3.86 -3.03 -2.30
N VAL A 127 -2.68 -3.52 -2.60
CA VAL A 127 -2.12 -4.75 -2.05
C VAL A 127 -0.77 -4.39 -1.46
N GLY A 128 -0.47 -4.87 -0.26
CA GLY A 128 0.77 -4.57 0.43
C GLY A 128 1.08 -5.64 1.46
N HIS A 129 2.29 -5.68 1.97
CA HIS A 129 2.67 -6.62 3.01
C HIS A 129 2.71 -5.91 4.36
N ASN A 130 1.86 -6.30 5.31
CA ASN A 130 1.63 -5.50 6.51
C ASN A 130 1.15 -4.08 6.17
N ILE A 131 0.35 -3.96 5.11
CA ILE A 131 -0.10 -2.70 4.47
C ILE A 131 -0.80 -1.71 5.42
N ALA A 132 -1.23 -2.18 6.59
CA ALA A 132 -1.77 -1.33 7.64
C ALA A 132 -0.80 -0.19 8.02
N PHE A 133 0.51 -0.41 7.90
CA PHE A 133 1.52 0.62 8.14
C PHE A 133 1.49 1.69 7.05
N ASP A 134 1.65 1.29 5.78
CA ASP A 134 1.71 2.17 4.61
C ASP A 134 0.47 3.06 4.51
N ILE A 135 -0.71 2.47 4.70
CA ILE A 135 -1.97 3.21 4.65
C ILE A 135 -2.05 4.27 5.74
N LYS A 136 -1.53 4.00 6.95
CA LYS A 136 -1.53 5.01 8.02
C LYS A 136 -0.60 6.16 7.69
N MET A 137 0.57 5.87 7.11
CA MET A 137 1.53 6.89 6.67
C MET A 137 0.96 7.75 5.55
N ILE A 138 0.40 7.12 4.51
CA ILE A 138 -0.23 7.82 3.38
C ILE A 138 -1.37 8.70 3.88
N VAL A 139 -2.27 8.18 4.74
CA VAL A 139 -3.38 8.96 5.34
C VAL A 139 -2.89 10.12 6.19
N ALA A 140 -1.83 9.93 6.98
CA ALA A 140 -1.24 11.02 7.74
C ALA A 140 -0.68 12.11 6.82
N GLU A 141 0.00 11.75 5.74
CA GLU A 141 0.53 12.72 4.78
C GLU A 141 -0.56 13.49 4.05
N GLY A 142 -1.59 12.80 3.54
CA GLY A 142 -2.72 13.47 2.89
C GLY A 142 -3.42 14.46 3.84
N ALA A 143 -3.56 14.10 5.12
CA ALA A 143 -4.12 15.00 6.12
C ALA A 143 -3.27 16.26 6.36
N ARG A 144 -1.93 16.20 6.22
CA ARG A 144 -1.04 17.36 6.38
C ARG A 144 -1.15 18.36 5.24
N VAL A 145 -1.40 17.86 4.03
CA VAL A 145 -1.44 18.67 2.80
C VAL A 145 -2.86 18.94 2.30
N GLU A 146 -3.87 18.62 3.12
CA GLU A 146 -5.29 18.73 2.76
C GLU A 146 -5.69 17.96 1.48
N ALA A 147 -4.93 16.92 1.13
CA ALA A 147 -5.23 16.05 0.00
C ALA A 147 -6.10 14.87 0.42
N SER A 148 -7.10 14.55 -0.40
CA SER A 148 -7.87 13.32 -0.27
C SER A 148 -7.08 12.16 -0.85
N ILE A 149 -6.97 11.04 -0.15
CA ILE A 149 -6.39 9.81 -0.71
C ILE A 149 -7.50 8.95 -1.26
N THR A 150 -7.27 8.37 -2.43
CA THR A 150 -8.25 7.50 -3.10
C THR A 150 -8.69 6.34 -2.19
N THR A 151 -9.95 5.96 -2.36
CA THR A 151 -10.74 5.05 -1.51
C THR A 151 -10.42 3.59 -1.78
N ASN A 152 -9.15 3.28 -1.94
CA ASN A 152 -8.76 1.98 -2.40
C ASN A 152 -9.07 0.98 -1.28
N LYS A 153 -9.83 -0.06 -1.62
CA LYS A 153 -9.88 -1.25 -0.78
C LYS A 153 -8.47 -1.81 -0.65
N VAL A 154 -8.17 -2.45 0.48
CA VAL A 154 -6.83 -2.96 0.79
C VAL A 154 -6.86 -4.47 1.03
N ILE A 155 -5.81 -5.15 0.57
CA ILE A 155 -5.50 -6.53 0.94
C ILE A 155 -4.10 -6.59 1.52
N ASP A 156 -4.00 -7.16 2.72
CA ASP A 156 -2.74 -7.40 3.41
C ASP A 156 -2.21 -8.80 3.09
N THR A 157 -1.09 -8.86 2.36
CA THR A 157 -0.44 -10.11 1.98
C THR A 157 0.25 -10.81 3.16
N LEU A 158 0.50 -10.16 4.30
CA LEU A 158 0.99 -10.84 5.50
C LEU A 158 -0.04 -11.86 6.00
N TYR A 159 -1.33 -11.51 5.93
CA TYR A 159 -2.41 -12.44 6.24
C TYR A 159 -2.49 -13.60 5.23
N LEU A 160 -2.30 -13.29 3.95
CA LEU A 160 -2.29 -14.31 2.88
C LEU A 160 -1.08 -15.25 3.01
N ALA A 161 0.11 -14.71 3.27
CA ALA A 161 1.35 -15.45 3.46
C ALA A 161 1.24 -16.46 4.61
N LYS A 162 0.60 -16.07 5.73
CA LYS A 162 0.32 -16.98 6.86
C LYS A 162 -0.55 -18.19 6.49
N LYS A 163 -1.36 -18.08 5.43
CA LYS A 163 -2.17 -19.19 4.90
C LYS A 163 -1.44 -20.01 3.84
N LEU A 164 -0.52 -19.39 3.12
CA LEU A 164 0.24 -20.03 2.05
C LEU A 164 1.41 -20.86 2.58
N PHE A 165 2.16 -20.30 3.53
CA PHE A 165 3.42 -20.83 4.00
C PHE A 165 3.32 -21.14 5.49
N LYS A 166 3.58 -22.39 5.89
CA LYS A 166 3.50 -22.75 7.30
C LYS A 166 4.70 -22.14 8.03
N LYS A 167 4.47 -21.68 9.28
CA LYS A 167 5.52 -21.05 10.07
C LYS A 167 6.68 -22.01 10.35
N GLU A 168 6.38 -23.31 10.46
CA GLU A 168 7.37 -24.35 10.68
C GLU A 168 8.29 -24.57 9.45
N GLU A 169 7.83 -24.19 8.25
CA GLU A 169 8.57 -24.34 6.99
C GLU A 169 9.53 -23.17 6.75
N ILE A 170 9.11 -21.94 7.09
CA ILE A 170 9.87 -20.71 6.74
C ILE A 170 10.34 -19.89 7.94
N GLY A 171 9.93 -20.27 9.16
CA GLY A 171 10.28 -19.61 10.42
C GLY A 171 9.49 -18.32 10.69
N ASN A 172 9.39 -17.42 9.71
CA ASN A 172 8.63 -16.18 9.81
C ASN A 172 8.13 -15.71 8.42
N HIS A 173 7.19 -14.75 8.40
CA HIS A 173 6.56 -14.27 7.18
C HIS A 173 7.08 -12.89 6.72
N LYS A 174 8.27 -12.46 7.13
CA LYS A 174 8.88 -11.23 6.59
C LYS A 174 9.12 -11.39 5.09
N LEU A 175 8.99 -10.33 4.31
CA LEU A 175 9.22 -10.37 2.86
C LEU A 175 10.59 -10.93 2.50
N SER A 176 11.66 -10.55 3.20
CA SER A 176 13.01 -11.11 2.99
C SER A 176 13.06 -12.63 3.17
N THR A 177 12.29 -13.18 4.12
CA THR A 177 12.22 -14.63 4.36
C THR A 177 11.43 -15.32 3.24
N ILE A 178 10.30 -14.74 2.84
CA ILE A 178 9.48 -15.25 1.73
C ILE A 178 10.24 -15.18 0.40
N LYS A 179 10.93 -14.07 0.12
CA LYS A 179 11.78 -13.86 -1.06
C LYS A 179 12.81 -14.99 -1.19
N ASN A 180 13.51 -15.30 -0.10
CA ASN A 180 14.47 -16.39 -0.06
C ASN A 180 13.81 -17.76 -0.26
N TYR A 181 12.68 -18.01 0.41
CA TYR A 181 11.94 -19.26 0.28
C TYR A 181 11.44 -19.52 -1.15
N LEU A 182 10.99 -18.47 -1.85
CA LEU A 182 10.52 -18.52 -3.23
C LEU A 182 11.66 -18.56 -4.27
N GLY A 183 12.93 -18.54 -3.84
CA GLY A 183 14.07 -18.51 -4.75
C GLY A 183 14.22 -17.20 -5.53
N MET A 184 13.57 -16.12 -5.07
CA MET A 184 13.59 -14.79 -5.70
C MET A 184 14.80 -13.95 -5.25
N SER A 185 15.82 -14.57 -4.67
CA SER A 185 17.02 -13.91 -4.14
C SER A 185 17.91 -13.29 -5.22
N GLN A 186 17.71 -13.64 -6.50
CA GLN A 186 18.40 -13.03 -7.65
C GLN A 186 17.75 -11.72 -8.14
N LEU A 187 16.61 -11.31 -7.58
CA LEU A 187 16.13 -9.95 -7.75
C LEU A 187 17.08 -9.03 -6.99
N SER A 188 18.07 -8.49 -7.69
CA SER A 188 18.89 -7.39 -7.23
C SER A 188 18.53 -6.16 -8.03
N HIS A 189 17.93 -5.16 -7.40
CA HIS A 189 18.42 -3.77 -7.30
C HIS A 189 17.31 -2.84 -6.78
N ARG A 190 17.26 -2.63 -5.45
CA ARG A 190 16.73 -1.44 -4.72
C ARG A 190 15.27 -0.98 -4.99
N ALA A 191 14.66 -0.48 -3.92
CA ALA A 191 13.33 0.15 -3.79
C ALA A 191 12.09 -0.68 -4.14
N MET A 192 12.11 -1.49 -5.21
CA MET A 192 10.91 -2.17 -5.72
C MET A 192 10.83 -3.67 -5.38
N ASP A 193 11.90 -4.23 -4.80
CA ASP A 193 11.98 -5.66 -4.47
C ASP A 193 10.81 -6.13 -3.60
N ASP A 194 10.45 -5.33 -2.58
CA ASP A 194 9.38 -5.68 -1.63
C ASP A 194 8.00 -5.62 -2.30
N VAL A 195 7.80 -4.69 -3.24
CA VAL A 195 6.60 -4.60 -4.09
C VAL A 195 6.48 -5.83 -4.99
N GLU A 196 7.57 -6.29 -5.60
CA GLU A 196 7.58 -7.46 -6.48
C GLU A 196 7.30 -8.77 -5.71
N VAL A 197 7.95 -8.97 -4.55
CA VAL A 197 7.70 -10.14 -3.70
C VAL A 197 6.24 -10.12 -3.21
N THR A 198 5.74 -8.96 -2.81
CA THR A 198 4.34 -8.79 -2.40
C THR A 198 3.37 -9.16 -3.51
N ALA A 199 3.65 -8.74 -4.75
CA ALA A 199 2.85 -9.10 -5.92
C ALA A 199 2.79 -10.62 -6.12
N VAL A 200 3.93 -11.30 -6.03
CA VAL A 200 4.01 -12.75 -6.18
C VAL A 200 3.21 -13.47 -5.09
N VAL A 201 3.31 -13.04 -3.82
CA VAL A 201 2.50 -13.62 -2.73
C VAL A 201 1.02 -13.49 -3.02
N TYR A 202 0.58 -12.32 -3.48
CA TYR A 202 -0.83 -12.08 -3.83
C TYR A 202 -1.29 -12.96 -4.99
N GLN A 203 -0.48 -13.07 -6.06
CA GLN A 203 -0.79 -13.87 -7.24
C GLN A 203 -0.86 -15.37 -6.92
N ILE A 204 0.08 -15.92 -6.14
CA ILE A 204 0.04 -17.31 -5.67
C ILE A 204 -1.25 -17.56 -4.87
N TYR A 205 -1.64 -16.63 -3.99
CA TYR A 205 -2.90 -16.76 -3.25
C TYR A 205 -4.11 -16.75 -4.19
N CYS A 206 -4.14 -15.85 -5.18
CA CYS A 206 -5.21 -15.76 -6.16
C CYS A 206 -5.31 -17.02 -7.02
N GLU A 207 -4.19 -17.58 -7.47
CA GLU A 207 -4.18 -18.82 -8.24
C GLU A 207 -4.74 -20.00 -7.42
N LYS A 208 -4.32 -20.11 -6.16
CA LYS A 208 -4.71 -21.23 -5.28
C LYS A 208 -6.16 -21.13 -4.78
N TYR A 209 -6.67 -19.92 -4.53
CA TYR A 209 -7.95 -19.71 -3.84
C TYR A 209 -8.99 -18.90 -4.63
N GLY A 210 -8.60 -18.20 -5.70
CA GLY A 210 -9.48 -17.35 -6.51
C GLY A 210 -10.47 -18.10 -7.39
N LYS A 211 -10.25 -19.40 -7.65
CA LYS A 211 -11.13 -20.24 -8.49
C LYS A 211 -12.38 -20.80 -7.80
N ARG A 212 -12.72 -20.38 -6.57
CA ARG A 212 -13.96 -20.81 -5.91
C ARG A 212 -15.11 -19.82 -6.18
N LYS A 213 -15.72 -19.95 -7.37
CA LYS A 213 -17.18 -19.88 -7.63
C LYS A 213 -17.47 -20.03 -9.13
N SER A 214 -17.47 -21.26 -9.60
CA SER A 214 -18.35 -21.67 -10.70
C SER A 214 -19.23 -22.80 -10.18
N THR A 215 -20.25 -22.45 -9.40
CA THR A 215 -21.33 -23.39 -9.13
C THR A 215 -22.04 -23.58 -10.47
N GLN A 216 -21.78 -24.70 -11.14
CA GLN A 216 -22.66 -25.24 -12.17
C GLN A 216 -24.01 -25.48 -11.50
N THR A 217 -25.01 -24.66 -11.83
CA THR A 217 -26.40 -25.08 -11.69
C THR A 217 -26.79 -25.72 -13.02
N LYS A 218 -26.88 -27.05 -12.99
CA LYS A 218 -27.59 -27.84 -14.00
C LYS A 218 -29.08 -27.53 -13.94
#